data_AF-A0A919VIZ9-F1
#
_entry.id   AF-A0A919VIZ9-F1
#
_cell.length_a   1.000
_cell.length_b   1.000
_cell.length_c   1.000
_cell.angle_alpha   90.00
_cell.angle_beta   90.00
_cell.angle_gamma   90.00
#
_symmetry.space_group_name_H-M   'P 1'
#
loop_
_entity.id
_entity.type
_entity.pdbx_description
1 polymer ?
#
loop_
_entity_poly.entity_id
_entity_poly.type
_entity_poly.pdbx_seq_one_letter_code
_entity_poly.pdbx_strand_id
1 'polypeptide(L)'
;MPETKRRRWLWRTAAALAVILVAAVAALVVLYPIAVAAACPGCHGLRRAGPDVYVDGDATPEQRRQVVGMIAAARQRVSDYLGATRSRPRVLVCLSAGCYQRIGGGGEKGQALRDRALALSPGGADVVIATHELTHAELYRRLGGRYDEVPRWFHEGIAVLVSNDPRYLTAKPPGERCPIDYARALAAVRAGAAPSTDFYRDSACVVDRWTAAHGGAEAVLDLVRRLQAGESFDSVVVP
;
A
#
# COMPACT_ATOMS: atom_id res chain seq x y z
N MET A 1 40.62 -23.11 39.19
CA MET A 1 40.47 -21.66 38.90
C MET A 1 40.15 -21.26 37.43
N PRO A 2 40.34 -22.07 36.37
CA PRO A 2 40.01 -21.64 34.98
C PRO A 2 38.49 -21.64 34.67
N GLU A 3 37.72 -22.47 35.37
CA GLU A 3 36.27 -22.64 35.17
C GLU A 3 35.44 -21.39 35.49
N THR A 4 35.82 -20.64 36.53
CA THR A 4 35.10 -19.42 36.95
C THR A 4 35.32 -18.26 35.98
N LYS A 5 36.51 -18.16 35.37
CA LYS A 5 36.85 -17.14 34.36
C LYS A 5 36.09 -17.40 33.05
N ARG A 6 36.01 -18.67 32.61
CA ARG A 6 35.22 -19.11 31.45
C ARG A 6 33.72 -18.86 31.66
N ARG A 7 33.18 -19.20 32.84
CA ARG A 7 31.78 -18.93 33.20
C ARG A 7 31.47 -17.44 33.20
N ARG A 8 32.33 -16.59 33.80
CA ARG A 8 32.16 -15.12 33.78
C ARG A 8 32.21 -14.53 32.36
N TRP A 9 33.07 -15.06 31.50
CA TRP A 9 33.13 -14.65 30.09
C TRP A 9 31.84 -15.04 29.35
N LEU A 10 31.37 -16.28 29.50
CA LEU A 10 30.10 -16.75 28.92
C LEU A 10 28.89 -15.92 29.37
N TRP A 11 28.82 -15.54 30.66
CA TRP A 11 27.76 -14.66 31.16
C TRP A 11 27.82 -13.26 30.56
N ARG A 12 29.01 -12.67 30.43
CA ARG A 12 29.18 -11.35 29.81
C ARG A 12 28.81 -11.36 28.34
N THR A 13 29.20 -12.40 27.61
CA THR A 13 28.82 -12.55 26.19
C THR A 13 27.32 -12.75 26.05
N ALA A 14 26.70 -13.58 26.89
CA ALA A 14 25.24 -13.78 26.88
C ALA A 14 24.48 -12.48 27.21
N ALA A 15 24.93 -11.73 28.20
CA ALA A 15 24.34 -10.43 28.54
C ALA A 15 24.50 -9.41 27.41
N ALA A 16 25.67 -9.33 26.77
CA ALA A 16 25.89 -8.45 25.63
C ALA A 16 25.00 -8.82 24.44
N LEU A 17 24.86 -10.11 24.13
CA LEU A 17 23.97 -10.59 23.07
C LEU A 17 22.50 -10.28 23.39
N ALA A 18 22.08 -10.42 24.64
CA ALA A 18 20.72 -10.06 25.06
C ALA A 18 20.46 -8.55 24.89
N VAL A 19 21.41 -7.69 25.25
CA VAL A 19 21.31 -6.24 25.04
C VAL A 19 21.21 -5.90 23.55
N ILE A 20 22.04 -6.52 22.70
CA ILE A 20 22.00 -6.31 21.25
C ILE A 20 20.65 -6.75 20.69
N LEU A 21 20.13 -7.90 21.13
CA LEU A 21 18.82 -8.39 20.70
C LEU A 21 17.70 -7.42 21.10
N VAL A 22 17.69 -6.94 22.35
CA VAL A 22 16.70 -5.96 22.82
C VAL A 22 16.79 -4.66 22.02
N ALA A 23 18.00 -4.16 21.76
CA ALA A 23 18.20 -2.96 20.95
C ALA A 23 17.72 -3.15 19.50
N ALA A 24 17.98 -4.32 18.89
CA ALA A 24 17.52 -4.65 17.55
C ALA A 24 15.99 -4.74 17.47
N VAL A 25 15.35 -5.37 18.47
CA VAL A 25 13.88 -5.43 18.55
C VAL A 25 13.29 -4.04 18.74
N ALA A 26 13.85 -3.22 19.62
CA ALA A 26 13.41 -1.84 19.82
C ALA A 26 13.54 -1.01 18.52
N ALA A 27 14.65 -1.15 17.79
CA ALA A 27 14.86 -0.49 16.51
C ALA A 27 13.81 -0.90 15.47
N LEU A 28 13.46 -2.19 15.38
CA LEU A 28 12.41 -2.66 14.47
C LEU A 28 11.04 -2.05 14.78
N VAL A 29 10.69 -1.92 16.07
CA VAL A 29 9.42 -1.30 16.50
C VAL A 29 9.35 0.17 16.08
N VAL A 30 10.46 0.90 16.24
CA VAL A 30 10.53 2.33 15.90
C VAL A 30 10.55 2.56 14.39
N LEU A 31 11.32 1.76 13.65
CA LEU A 31 11.52 1.97 12.21
C LEU A 31 10.41 1.37 11.33
N TYR A 32 9.72 0.33 11.81
CA TYR A 32 8.71 -0.40 11.04
C TYR A 32 7.44 -0.69 11.85
N PRO A 33 6.76 0.34 12.38
CA PRO A 33 5.61 0.17 13.27
C PRO A 33 4.46 -0.62 12.62
N ILE A 34 4.16 -0.36 11.34
CA ILE A 34 3.15 -1.13 10.59
C ILE A 34 3.51 -2.61 10.44
N ALA A 35 4.80 -2.94 10.31
CA ALA A 35 5.23 -4.34 10.20
C ALA A 35 5.04 -5.10 11.51
N VAL A 36 5.33 -4.45 12.65
CA VAL A 36 5.10 -5.03 13.98
C VAL A 36 3.60 -5.16 14.27
N ALA A 37 2.81 -4.13 13.96
CA ALA A 37 1.36 -4.18 14.10
C ALA A 37 0.74 -5.26 13.19
N ALA A 38 1.25 -5.41 11.97
CA ALA A 38 0.84 -6.46 11.07
C ALA A 38 1.26 -7.85 11.59
N ALA A 39 2.37 -8.00 12.30
CA ALA A 39 2.77 -9.29 12.88
C ALA A 39 1.86 -9.69 14.06
N CYS A 40 1.55 -8.75 14.97
CA CYS A 40 0.65 -8.97 16.10
C CYS A 40 -0.41 -7.86 16.21
N PRO A 41 -1.53 -7.93 15.46
CA PRO A 41 -2.57 -6.89 15.52
C PRO A 41 -3.16 -6.73 16.93
N GLY A 42 -3.31 -7.83 17.67
CA GLY A 42 -3.81 -7.81 19.06
C GLY A 42 -2.92 -7.03 20.03
N CYS A 43 -1.60 -7.04 19.82
CA CYS A 43 -0.65 -6.26 20.62
C CYS A 43 -0.85 -4.75 20.48
N HIS A 44 -1.51 -4.32 19.39
CA HIS A 44 -1.82 -2.91 19.10
C HIS A 44 -3.30 -2.57 19.30
N GLY A 45 -4.06 -3.46 19.95
CA GLY A 45 -5.47 -3.25 20.27
C GLY A 45 -6.44 -3.57 19.13
N LEU A 46 -5.99 -4.20 18.05
CA LEU A 46 -6.85 -4.62 16.95
C LEU A 46 -7.40 -6.03 17.19
N ARG A 47 -8.61 -6.31 16.69
CA ARG A 47 -9.24 -7.63 16.72
C ARG A 47 -9.60 -8.10 15.32
N ARG A 48 -9.51 -9.41 15.09
CA ARG A 48 -9.90 -10.01 13.80
C ARG A 48 -11.40 -9.79 13.57
N ALA A 49 -11.75 -9.21 12.42
CA ALA A 49 -13.13 -9.08 11.95
C ALA A 49 -13.45 -10.06 10.81
N GLY A 50 -12.44 -10.54 10.09
CA GLY A 50 -12.59 -11.52 9.01
C GLY A 50 -11.26 -12.11 8.53
N PRO A 51 -11.26 -12.84 7.39
CA PRO A 51 -10.05 -13.34 6.77
C PRO A 51 -9.10 -12.19 6.39
N ASP A 52 -7.95 -12.16 7.06
CA ASP A 52 -6.92 -11.11 6.93
C ASP A 52 -7.40 -9.67 7.16
N VAL A 53 -8.53 -9.48 7.86
CA VAL A 53 -9.05 -8.15 8.22
C VAL A 53 -9.12 -8.01 9.74
N TYR A 54 -8.51 -6.93 10.23
CA TYR A 54 -8.45 -6.56 11.64
C TYR A 54 -8.97 -5.13 11.80
N VAL A 55 -9.73 -4.88 12.85
CA VAL A 55 -10.33 -3.57 13.15
C VAL A 55 -10.13 -3.22 14.62
N ASP A 56 -10.34 -1.95 14.98
CA ASP A 56 -10.28 -1.45 16.36
C ASP A 56 -10.98 -2.41 17.35
N GLY A 57 -10.35 -2.65 18.50
CA GLY A 57 -10.76 -3.70 19.43
C GLY A 57 -12.12 -3.44 20.08
N ASP A 58 -12.50 -2.17 20.17
CA ASP A 58 -13.76 -1.63 20.65
C ASP A 58 -14.83 -1.49 19.56
N ALA A 59 -14.52 -1.80 18.30
CA ALA A 59 -15.47 -1.73 17.21
C ALA A 59 -16.70 -2.61 17.48
N THR A 60 -17.89 -2.03 17.30
CA THR A 60 -19.17 -2.71 17.44
C THR A 60 -19.33 -3.85 16.42
N PRO A 61 -20.22 -4.82 16.65
CA PRO A 61 -20.53 -5.85 15.65
C PRO A 61 -20.92 -5.25 14.28
N GLU A 62 -21.64 -4.14 14.27
CA GLU A 62 -22.07 -3.41 13.07
C GLU A 62 -20.86 -2.83 12.33
N GLN A 63 -19.98 -2.12 13.03
CA GLN A 63 -18.75 -1.55 12.46
C GLN A 63 -17.84 -2.64 11.89
N ARG A 64 -17.71 -3.78 12.59
CA ARG A 64 -16.96 -4.95 12.09
C ARG A 64 -17.52 -5.47 10.77
N ARG A 65 -18.84 -5.63 10.67
CA ARG A 65 -19.50 -6.06 9.43
C ARG A 65 -19.31 -5.05 8.30
N GLN A 66 -19.44 -3.75 8.59
CA GLN A 66 -19.21 -2.67 7.62
C GLN A 66 -17.77 -2.70 7.09
N VAL A 67 -16.77 -2.83 7.97
CA VAL A 67 -15.36 -2.91 7.58
C VAL A 67 -15.09 -4.14 6.71
N VAL A 68 -15.60 -5.32 7.08
CA VAL A 68 -15.43 -6.53 6.28
C VAL A 68 -16.07 -6.37 4.90
N GLY A 69 -17.28 -5.82 4.81
CA GLY A 69 -17.96 -5.54 3.55
C GLY A 69 -17.21 -4.53 2.68
N MET A 70 -16.70 -3.46 3.29
CA MET A 70 -15.90 -2.43 2.62
C MET A 70 -14.61 -3.00 2.02
N ILE A 71 -13.88 -3.83 2.76
CA ILE A 71 -12.66 -4.49 2.25
C ILE A 71 -12.98 -5.54 1.19
N ALA A 72 -14.09 -6.27 1.32
CA ALA A 72 -14.53 -7.19 0.28
C ALA A 72 -14.84 -6.45 -1.03
N ALA A 73 -15.56 -5.33 -0.97
CA ALA A 73 -15.85 -4.48 -2.14
C ALA A 73 -14.57 -3.91 -2.76
N ALA A 74 -13.60 -3.48 -1.95
CA ALA A 74 -12.33 -2.98 -2.45
C ALA A 74 -11.51 -4.07 -3.15
N ARG A 75 -11.43 -5.27 -2.57
CA ARG A 75 -10.80 -6.44 -3.22
C ARG A 75 -11.48 -6.80 -4.54
N GLN A 76 -12.81 -6.72 -4.59
CA GLN A 76 -13.57 -6.96 -5.82
C GLN A 76 -13.20 -5.93 -6.89
N ARG A 77 -13.16 -4.63 -6.58
CA ARG A 77 -12.75 -3.58 -7.54
C ARG A 77 -11.36 -3.81 -8.12
N VAL A 78 -10.39 -4.18 -7.28
CA VAL A 78 -9.04 -4.52 -7.77
C VAL A 78 -9.10 -5.74 -8.68
N SER A 79 -9.88 -6.76 -8.32
CA SER A 79 -10.03 -7.96 -9.14
C SER A 79 -10.77 -7.72 -10.45
N ASP A 80 -11.75 -6.83 -10.48
CA ASP A 80 -12.51 -6.47 -11.67
C ASP A 80 -11.62 -5.76 -12.70
N TYR A 81 -10.66 -4.97 -12.22
CA TYR A 81 -9.72 -4.27 -13.09
C TYR A 81 -8.50 -5.13 -13.45
N LEU A 82 -7.76 -5.68 -12.48
CA LEU A 82 -6.48 -6.38 -12.71
C LEU A 82 -6.61 -7.90 -12.91
N GLY A 83 -7.84 -8.41 -13.00
CA GLY A 83 -8.14 -9.82 -12.95
C GLY A 83 -7.86 -10.43 -11.57
N ALA A 84 -7.86 -11.77 -11.48
CA ALA A 84 -7.68 -12.49 -10.22
C ALA A 84 -6.46 -11.98 -9.42
N THR A 85 -6.70 -11.51 -8.20
CA THR A 85 -5.65 -10.92 -7.35
C THR A 85 -4.65 -11.96 -6.86
N ARG A 86 -3.37 -11.63 -6.91
CA ARG A 86 -2.26 -12.46 -6.44
C ARG A 86 -1.84 -12.09 -5.03
N SER A 87 -2.00 -10.82 -4.65
CA SER A 87 -1.71 -10.31 -3.32
C SER A 87 -2.85 -10.62 -2.35
N ARG A 88 -2.51 -10.84 -1.08
CA ARG A 88 -3.46 -11.01 0.03
C ARG A 88 -2.90 -10.34 1.28
N PRO A 89 -2.72 -9.01 1.27
CA PRO A 89 -2.19 -8.31 2.43
C PRO A 89 -3.15 -8.40 3.62
N ARG A 90 -2.57 -8.40 4.82
CA ARG A 90 -3.33 -8.18 6.06
C ARG A 90 -3.82 -6.72 6.09
N VAL A 91 -5.09 -6.52 6.34
CA VAL A 91 -5.71 -5.20 6.40
C VAL A 91 -5.97 -4.82 7.86
N LEU A 92 -5.37 -3.71 8.30
CA LEU A 92 -5.54 -3.12 9.61
C LEU A 92 -6.39 -1.86 9.48
N VAL A 93 -7.61 -1.86 10.02
CA VAL A 93 -8.55 -0.74 9.89
C VAL A 93 -8.74 -0.07 11.24
N CYS A 94 -8.32 1.18 11.35
CA CYS A 94 -8.50 1.97 12.56
C CYS A 94 -9.72 2.87 12.44
N LEU A 95 -10.59 2.85 13.46
CA LEU A 95 -11.78 3.70 13.53
C LEU A 95 -11.56 4.95 14.39
N SER A 96 -10.42 5.02 15.08
CA SER A 96 -9.97 6.16 15.87
C SER A 96 -8.56 6.63 15.46
N ALA A 97 -8.28 7.92 15.64
CA ALA A 97 -6.95 8.47 15.36
C ALA A 97 -5.87 7.84 16.26
N GLY A 98 -6.21 7.56 17.52
CA GLY A 98 -5.33 6.88 18.46
C GLY A 98 -4.98 5.45 18.03
N CYS A 99 -5.92 4.70 17.45
CA CYS A 99 -5.60 3.41 16.84
C CYS A 99 -4.57 3.56 15.71
N TYR A 100 -4.80 4.53 14.81
CA TYR A 100 -3.97 4.70 13.63
C TYR A 100 -2.53 5.09 14.00
N GLN A 101 -2.36 6.01 14.96
CA GLN A 101 -1.06 6.39 15.50
C GLN A 101 -0.32 5.21 16.15
N ARG A 102 -1.02 4.33 16.88
CA ARG A 102 -0.40 3.15 17.52
C ARG A 102 0.20 2.14 16.54
N ILE A 103 -0.27 2.12 15.30
CA ILE A 103 0.26 1.22 14.25
C ILE A 103 1.22 1.95 13.30
N GLY A 104 1.63 3.17 13.65
CA GLY A 104 2.60 3.96 12.89
C GLY A 104 2.00 4.89 11.84
N GLY A 105 0.67 5.01 11.81
CA GLY A 105 -0.02 5.92 10.91
C GLY A 105 0.13 7.37 11.33
N GLY A 106 0.16 8.27 10.35
CA GLY A 106 0.31 9.71 10.49
C GLY A 106 -0.92 10.48 10.01
N GLY A 107 -0.69 11.42 9.09
CA GLY A 107 -1.73 12.28 8.51
C GLY A 107 -2.35 11.72 7.22
N GLU A 108 -1.79 10.64 6.69
CA GLU A 108 -2.29 9.95 5.51
C GLU A 108 -3.56 9.15 5.76
N LYS A 109 -4.29 8.83 4.69
CA LYS A 109 -5.56 8.09 4.76
C LYS A 109 -5.36 6.58 4.78
N GLY A 110 -4.28 6.12 4.17
CA GLY A 110 -3.89 4.73 4.15
C GLY A 110 -2.40 4.62 3.83
N GLN A 111 -1.87 3.43 4.06
CA GLN A 111 -0.51 3.07 3.67
C GLN A 111 -0.39 1.57 3.45
N ALA A 112 0.40 1.17 2.45
CA ALA A 112 0.74 -0.21 2.18
C ALA A 112 2.18 -0.54 2.63
N LEU A 113 2.34 -1.64 3.36
CA LEU A 113 3.62 -2.32 3.55
C LEU A 113 3.77 -3.37 2.45
N ARG A 114 4.23 -2.92 1.28
CA ARG A 114 4.41 -3.77 0.09
C ARG A 114 3.12 -4.56 -0.17
N ASP A 115 3.23 -5.87 -0.41
CA ASP A 115 2.12 -6.80 -0.57
C ASP A 115 1.71 -7.54 0.72
N ARG A 116 2.27 -7.16 1.87
CA ARG A 116 2.16 -7.92 3.14
C ARG A 116 1.05 -7.41 4.03
N ALA A 117 0.93 -6.09 4.15
CA ALA A 117 -0.09 -5.46 4.97
C ALA A 117 -0.46 -4.09 4.43
N LEU A 118 -1.63 -3.60 4.81
CA LEU A 118 -1.99 -2.19 4.66
C LEU A 118 -2.75 -1.72 5.90
N ALA A 119 -2.65 -0.43 6.18
CA ALA A 119 -3.34 0.23 7.27
C ALA A 119 -4.27 1.31 6.71
N LEU A 120 -5.47 1.45 7.27
CA LEU A 120 -6.42 2.49 6.93
C LEU A 120 -6.71 3.35 8.16
N SER A 121 -6.64 4.67 7.98
CA SER A 121 -6.99 5.64 9.01
C SER A 121 -8.51 5.79 9.12
N PRO A 122 -9.03 6.44 10.18
CA PRO A 122 -10.47 6.66 10.30
C PRO A 122 -11.06 7.43 9.11
N GLY A 123 -10.30 8.38 8.56
CA GLY A 123 -10.69 9.17 7.39
C GLY A 123 -10.40 8.50 6.04
N GLY A 124 -9.84 7.28 6.06
CA GLY A 124 -9.60 6.43 4.88
C GLY A 124 -10.19 5.03 5.01
N ALA A 125 -11.02 4.77 6.02
CA ALA A 125 -11.75 3.52 6.19
C ALA A 125 -12.95 3.45 5.22
N ASP A 126 -12.66 3.57 3.93
CA ASP A 126 -13.63 3.56 2.85
C ASP A 126 -13.14 2.73 1.65
N VAL A 127 -14.07 2.38 0.75
CA VAL A 127 -13.78 1.49 -0.38
C VAL A 127 -12.78 2.11 -1.35
N VAL A 128 -12.77 3.42 -1.56
CA VAL A 128 -11.89 4.10 -2.52
C VAL A 128 -10.45 4.01 -2.03
N ILE A 129 -10.18 4.43 -0.79
CA ILE A 129 -8.82 4.37 -0.21
C ILE A 129 -8.36 2.92 -0.06
N ALA A 130 -9.23 2.01 0.39
CA ALA A 130 -8.89 0.59 0.46
C ALA A 130 -8.53 0.01 -0.91
N THR A 131 -9.24 0.40 -1.98
CA THR A 131 -8.93 -0.04 -3.36
C THR A 131 -7.59 0.53 -3.82
N HIS A 132 -7.29 1.79 -3.49
CA HIS A 132 -6.03 2.45 -3.80
C HIS A 132 -4.84 1.68 -3.17
N GLU A 133 -4.88 1.44 -1.85
CA GLU A 133 -3.81 0.72 -1.15
C GLU A 133 -3.67 -0.75 -1.60
N LEU A 134 -4.81 -1.43 -1.85
CA LEU A 134 -4.79 -2.79 -2.39
C LEU A 134 -4.20 -2.86 -3.80
N THR A 135 -4.34 -1.80 -4.59
CA THR A 135 -3.75 -1.71 -5.93
C THR A 135 -2.22 -1.66 -5.85
N HIS A 136 -1.66 -0.88 -4.92
CA HIS A 136 -0.20 -0.90 -4.66
C HIS A 136 0.29 -2.29 -4.24
N ALA A 137 -0.41 -2.95 -3.31
CA ALA A 137 -0.07 -4.30 -2.87
C ALA A 137 -0.10 -5.32 -4.03
N GLU A 138 -1.09 -5.19 -4.92
CA GLU A 138 -1.23 -6.06 -6.08
C GLU A 138 -0.12 -5.82 -7.11
N LEU A 139 0.18 -4.56 -7.43
CA LEU A 139 1.29 -4.20 -8.31
C LEU A 139 2.64 -4.67 -7.73
N TYR A 140 2.86 -4.53 -6.42
CA TYR A 140 4.04 -5.04 -5.75
C TYR A 140 4.20 -6.55 -5.94
N ARG A 141 3.15 -7.31 -5.67
CA ARG A 141 3.15 -8.77 -5.86
C ARG A 141 3.42 -9.16 -7.31
N ARG A 142 2.88 -8.40 -8.27
CA ARG A 142 2.99 -8.69 -9.70
C ARG A 142 4.36 -8.33 -10.27
N LEU A 143 4.92 -7.18 -9.91
CA LEU A 143 6.21 -6.71 -10.42
C LEU A 143 7.39 -7.39 -9.72
N GLY A 144 7.24 -7.78 -8.45
CA GLY A 144 8.31 -8.40 -7.68
C GLY A 144 9.54 -7.49 -7.57
N GLY A 145 10.72 -8.01 -7.90
CA GLY A 145 11.98 -7.25 -7.84
C GLY A 145 12.05 -6.04 -8.79
N ARG A 146 11.14 -5.95 -9.76
CA ARG A 146 11.03 -4.85 -10.73
C ARG A 146 10.16 -3.69 -10.22
N TYR A 147 9.58 -3.78 -9.03
CA TYR A 147 8.61 -2.79 -8.53
C TYR A 147 9.18 -1.36 -8.48
N ASP A 148 10.42 -1.23 -8.04
CA ASP A 148 11.09 0.06 -7.85
C ASP A 148 11.53 0.72 -9.18
N GLU A 149 11.44 -0.01 -10.30
CA GLU A 149 11.73 0.52 -11.63
C GLU A 149 10.53 1.25 -12.26
N VAL A 150 9.34 1.04 -11.71
CA VAL A 150 8.13 1.74 -12.15
C VAL A 150 8.08 3.10 -11.46
N PRO A 151 8.00 4.22 -12.21
CA PRO A 151 7.95 5.55 -11.64
C PRO A 151 6.76 5.75 -10.70
N ARG A 152 6.96 6.56 -9.66
CA ARG A 152 5.93 6.87 -8.67
C ARG A 152 4.61 7.35 -9.29
N TRP A 153 4.68 8.20 -10.32
CA TRP A 153 3.46 8.72 -10.97
C TRP A 153 2.60 7.61 -11.55
N PHE A 154 3.21 6.52 -12.04
CA PHE A 154 2.44 5.40 -12.58
C PHE A 154 1.80 4.58 -11.45
N HIS A 155 2.53 4.33 -10.37
CA HIS A 155 1.99 3.67 -9.18
C HIS A 155 0.78 4.42 -8.61
N GLU A 156 0.91 5.73 -8.35
CA GLU A 156 -0.18 6.55 -7.82
C GLU A 156 -1.33 6.70 -8.83
N GLY A 157 -1.00 6.92 -10.11
CA GLY A 157 -2.00 7.10 -11.16
C GLY A 157 -2.86 5.85 -11.37
N ILE A 158 -2.27 4.66 -11.38
CA ILE A 158 -3.02 3.39 -11.46
C ILE A 158 -3.87 3.20 -10.21
N ALA A 159 -3.35 3.47 -9.01
CA ALA A 159 -4.10 3.32 -7.77
C ALA A 159 -5.31 4.29 -7.71
N VAL A 160 -5.19 5.50 -8.24
CA VAL A 160 -6.32 6.44 -8.42
C VAL A 160 -7.30 5.94 -9.49
N LEU A 161 -6.79 5.43 -10.61
CA LEU A 161 -7.62 4.93 -11.71
C LEU A 161 -8.50 3.75 -11.28
N VAL A 162 -7.90 2.74 -10.65
CA VAL A 162 -8.56 1.50 -10.18
C VAL A 162 -9.53 1.80 -9.03
N SER A 163 -9.18 2.71 -8.14
CA SER A 163 -10.09 3.13 -7.05
C SER A 163 -11.26 3.98 -7.53
N ASN A 164 -11.21 4.50 -8.76
CA ASN A 164 -12.15 5.46 -9.32
C ASN A 164 -12.36 6.65 -8.37
N ASP A 165 -11.26 7.26 -7.95
CA ASP A 165 -11.30 8.32 -6.95
C ASP A 165 -11.91 9.61 -7.51
N PRO A 166 -13.10 10.03 -7.03
CA PRO A 166 -13.79 11.21 -7.56
C PRO A 166 -13.10 12.51 -7.18
N ARG A 167 -12.10 12.48 -6.28
CA ARG A 167 -11.28 13.66 -5.95
C ARG A 167 -10.37 14.07 -7.11
N TYR A 168 -10.06 13.14 -8.01
CA TYR A 168 -9.06 13.32 -9.06
C TYR A 168 -9.58 13.03 -10.47
N LEU A 169 -10.57 12.14 -10.60
CA LEU A 169 -11.16 11.72 -11.88
C LEU A 169 -12.66 12.04 -11.92
N THR A 170 -13.14 12.41 -13.10
CA THR A 170 -14.57 12.60 -13.37
C THR A 170 -15.26 11.28 -13.73
N ALA A 171 -16.59 11.27 -13.73
CA ALA A 171 -17.42 10.11 -14.11
C ALA A 171 -17.50 9.87 -15.63
N LYS A 172 -16.66 10.52 -16.44
CA LYS A 172 -16.61 10.35 -17.89
C LYS A 172 -16.10 8.94 -18.27
N PRO A 173 -16.27 8.51 -19.54
CA PRO A 173 -15.64 7.29 -20.04
C PRO A 173 -14.10 7.34 -19.91
N PRO A 174 -13.42 6.18 -19.81
CA PRO A 174 -11.95 6.10 -19.78
C PRO A 174 -11.29 6.93 -20.88
N GLY A 175 -10.20 7.62 -20.55
CA GLY A 175 -9.47 8.51 -21.47
C GLY A 175 -9.99 9.94 -21.52
N GLU A 176 -11.18 10.20 -20.97
CA GLU A 176 -11.75 11.54 -20.81
C GLU A 176 -12.00 11.91 -19.34
N ARG A 177 -11.53 11.09 -18.40
CA ARG A 177 -11.84 11.29 -16.97
C ARG A 177 -11.03 12.42 -16.36
N CYS A 178 -9.91 12.80 -16.99
CA CYS A 178 -9.05 13.87 -16.56
C CYS A 178 -9.76 15.25 -16.62
N PRO A 179 -9.88 15.97 -15.48
CA PRO A 179 -10.53 17.28 -15.45
C PRO A 179 -9.62 18.45 -15.85
N ILE A 180 -8.38 18.19 -16.22
CA ILE A 180 -7.35 19.20 -16.51
C ILE A 180 -6.71 18.96 -17.88
N ASP A 181 -5.90 19.93 -18.34
CA ASP A 181 -5.11 19.77 -19.56
C ASP A 181 -4.07 18.63 -19.44
N TYR A 182 -4.05 17.74 -20.43
CA TYR A 182 -3.16 16.58 -20.45
C TYR A 182 -1.69 16.97 -20.61
N ALA A 183 -1.38 17.95 -21.46
CA ALA A 183 0.02 18.34 -21.69
C ALA A 183 0.64 18.92 -20.41
N ARG A 184 -0.14 19.68 -19.64
CA ARG A 184 0.24 20.15 -18.29
C ARG A 184 0.49 19.00 -17.33
N ALA A 185 -0.43 18.05 -17.24
CA ALA A 185 -0.28 16.88 -16.37
C ALA A 185 0.98 16.07 -16.72
N LEU A 186 1.20 15.86 -18.03
CA LEU A 186 2.35 15.13 -18.54
C LEU A 186 3.68 15.82 -18.20
N ALA A 187 3.76 17.14 -18.38
CA ALA A 187 4.94 17.90 -18.00
C ALA A 187 5.23 17.81 -16.49
N ALA A 188 4.18 17.85 -15.66
CA ALA A 188 4.32 17.78 -14.20
C ALA A 188 4.86 16.42 -13.71
N VAL A 189 4.34 15.30 -14.24
CA VAL A 189 4.82 13.97 -13.83
C VAL A 189 6.23 13.68 -14.34
N ARG A 190 6.60 14.19 -15.52
CA ARG A 190 7.97 14.10 -16.07
C ARG A 190 8.98 14.90 -15.25
N ALA A 191 8.55 16.00 -14.64
CA ALA A 191 9.39 16.81 -13.75
C ALA A 191 9.66 16.14 -12.38
N GLY A 192 9.03 15.00 -12.08
CA GLY A 192 9.26 14.26 -10.83
C GLY A 192 8.75 14.99 -9.60
N ALA A 193 7.61 15.70 -9.71
CA ALA A 193 7.04 16.47 -8.62
C ALA A 193 6.82 15.63 -7.34
N ALA A 194 6.97 16.27 -6.19
CA ALA A 194 6.71 15.63 -4.91
C ALA A 194 5.22 15.28 -4.72
N PRO A 195 4.89 14.26 -3.90
CA PRO A 195 3.50 13.90 -3.62
C PRO A 195 2.72 15.08 -3.08
N SER A 196 1.60 15.37 -3.73
CA SER A 196 0.68 16.47 -3.44
C SER A 196 -0.65 16.15 -4.08
N THR A 197 -1.73 16.83 -3.68
CA THR A 197 -3.05 16.69 -4.33
C THR A 197 -2.96 16.82 -5.86
N ASP A 198 -2.12 17.74 -6.34
CA ASP A 198 -1.89 17.94 -7.77
C ASP A 198 -1.13 16.76 -8.40
N PHE A 199 -0.14 16.20 -7.71
CA PHE A 199 0.59 15.03 -8.19
C PHE A 199 -0.33 13.82 -8.43
N TYR A 200 -1.27 13.53 -7.52
CA TYR A 200 -2.23 12.44 -7.71
C TYR A 200 -3.15 12.69 -8.91
N ARG A 201 -3.67 13.92 -9.05
CA ARG A 201 -4.50 14.31 -10.19
C ARG A 201 -3.75 14.17 -11.51
N ASP A 202 -2.53 14.69 -11.57
CA ASP A 202 -1.72 14.71 -12.79
C ASP A 202 -1.29 13.28 -13.18
N SER A 203 -0.90 12.47 -12.19
CA SER A 203 -0.61 11.03 -12.35
C SER A 203 -1.79 10.26 -12.90
N ALA A 204 -2.98 10.44 -12.30
CA ALA A 204 -4.20 9.78 -12.73
C ALA A 204 -4.61 10.18 -14.15
N CYS A 205 -4.46 11.46 -14.50
CA CYS A 205 -4.70 11.94 -15.86
C CYS A 205 -3.80 11.27 -16.90
N VAL A 206 -2.50 11.13 -16.61
CA VAL A 206 -1.55 10.51 -17.54
C VAL A 206 -1.85 9.02 -17.71
N VAL A 207 -2.10 8.32 -16.59
CA VAL A 207 -2.42 6.89 -16.61
C VAL A 207 -3.78 6.60 -17.26
N ASP A 208 -4.82 7.39 -16.99
CA ASP A 208 -6.15 7.21 -17.60
C ASP A 208 -6.07 7.30 -19.13
N ARG A 209 -5.35 8.30 -19.67
CA ARG A 209 -5.18 8.43 -21.13
C ARG A 209 -4.30 7.32 -21.70
N TRP A 210 -3.20 6.97 -21.03
CA TRP A 210 -2.32 5.90 -21.49
C TRP A 210 -3.08 4.57 -21.55
N THR A 211 -3.77 4.19 -20.48
CA THR A 211 -4.57 2.95 -20.46
C THR A 211 -5.66 2.97 -21.53
N ALA A 212 -6.40 4.07 -21.69
CA ALA A 212 -7.42 4.19 -22.75
C ALA A 212 -6.86 3.97 -24.16
N ALA A 213 -5.63 4.45 -24.44
CA ALA A 213 -4.97 4.27 -25.73
C ALA A 213 -4.39 2.86 -25.96
N HIS A 214 -4.20 2.05 -24.91
CA HIS A 214 -3.47 0.78 -24.97
C HIS A 214 -4.31 -0.46 -24.58
N GLY A 215 -5.64 -0.33 -24.52
CA GLY A 215 -6.54 -1.46 -24.22
C GLY A 215 -6.93 -1.60 -22.74
N GLY A 216 -6.87 -0.50 -21.98
CA GLY A 216 -7.37 -0.41 -20.61
C GLY A 216 -6.55 -1.23 -19.63
N ALA A 217 -7.22 -2.10 -18.88
CA ALA A 217 -6.59 -2.94 -17.87
C ALA A 217 -5.54 -3.91 -18.43
N GLU A 218 -5.77 -4.45 -19.63
CA GLU A 218 -4.83 -5.38 -20.28
C GLU A 218 -3.47 -4.71 -20.55
N ALA A 219 -3.45 -3.40 -20.80
CA ALA A 219 -2.20 -2.65 -20.94
C ALA A 219 -1.33 -2.73 -19.68
N VAL A 220 -1.96 -2.66 -18.50
CA VAL A 220 -1.27 -2.72 -17.21
C VAL A 220 -0.72 -4.14 -16.98
N LEU A 221 -1.48 -5.16 -17.34
CA LEU A 221 -1.06 -6.55 -17.22
C LEU A 221 0.06 -6.91 -18.21
N ASP A 222 0.01 -6.38 -19.43
CA ASP A 222 1.08 -6.50 -20.41
C ASP A 222 2.35 -5.79 -19.95
N LEU A 223 2.25 -4.57 -19.41
CA LEU A 223 3.38 -3.85 -18.81
C LEU A 223 4.08 -4.70 -17.75
N VAL A 224 3.32 -5.28 -16.80
CA VAL A 224 3.89 -6.19 -15.80
C VAL A 224 4.64 -7.33 -16.46
N ARG A 225 4.05 -8.00 -17.45
CA ARG A 225 4.67 -9.14 -18.14
C ARG A 225 5.97 -8.74 -18.85
N ARG A 226 5.99 -7.60 -19.53
CA ARG A 226 7.15 -7.09 -20.28
C ARG A 226 8.30 -6.69 -19.34
N LEU A 227 7.98 -6.01 -18.23
CA LEU A 227 8.98 -5.71 -17.18
C LEU A 227 9.56 -7.00 -16.57
N GLN A 228 8.72 -8.00 -16.30
CA GLN A 228 9.20 -9.30 -15.82
C GLN A 228 10.05 -10.04 -16.86
N ALA A 229 9.85 -9.79 -18.16
CA ALA A 229 10.64 -10.33 -19.25
C ALA A 229 11.96 -9.56 -19.50
N GLY A 230 12.21 -8.46 -18.79
CA GLY A 230 13.47 -7.72 -18.84
C GLY A 230 13.39 -6.34 -19.50
N GLU A 231 12.29 -5.98 -20.15
CA GLU A 231 12.13 -4.67 -20.80
C GLU A 231 12.10 -3.53 -19.80
N SER A 232 12.49 -2.30 -20.16
CA SER A 232 12.42 -1.15 -19.25
C SER A 232 11.04 -0.51 -19.24
N PHE A 233 10.70 0.21 -18.17
CA PHE A 233 9.40 0.91 -18.10
C PHE A 233 9.24 1.90 -19.27
N ASP A 234 10.28 2.68 -19.56
CA ASP A 234 10.25 3.71 -20.61
C ASP A 234 10.15 3.15 -22.04
N SER A 235 10.49 1.86 -22.26
CA SER A 235 10.28 1.21 -23.57
C SER A 235 8.85 0.68 -23.76
N VAL A 236 8.05 0.63 -22.69
CA VAL A 236 6.67 0.14 -22.70
C VAL A 236 5.69 1.29 -22.57
N VAL A 237 5.92 2.17 -21.60
CA VAL A 237 5.07 3.33 -21.32
C VAL A 237 5.73 4.55 -21.93
N VAL A 238 5.32 4.86 -23.16
CA VAL A 238 5.61 6.15 -23.79
C VAL A 238 4.44 7.09 -23.45
N PRO A 239 4.65 8.11 -22.60
CA PRO A 239 3.58 9.00 -22.17
C PRO A 239 3.17 10.03 -23.24
#